data_AF-A0A0G4MPZ2-F1
#
_entry.id   AF-A0A0G4MPZ2-F1
#
_cell.length_a   1.000
_cell.length_b   1.000
_cell.length_c   1.000
_cell.angle_alpha   90.00
_cell.angle_beta   90.00
_cell.angle_gamma   90.00
#
_symmetry.space_group_name_H-M   'P 1'
#
loop_
_entity.id
_entity.type
_entity.pdbx_description
1 polymer ?
#
loop_
_entity_poly.entity_id
_entity_poly.type
_entity_poly.pdbx_seq_one_letter_code
_entity_poly.pdbx_strand_id
1 'polypeptide(L)'
;MPIEPPRPPRTTQEAFARRPFTFKPRISTPAAAPPLQKKRSSFFMTAKDKEREREKEKEEASNKAFAEAAPPSIELSARLPHPPILTCNQPVPLRLIAKKLVPSNEQVYLTSLQIELVGTMTLRAHDLNYKHPSRWTIVHQVNLNTPLLQNPATDEVGVESVVPDDVWRHVSLPNTVAPSFATCNLQRTYELELKVGLSWGAPTRSGGLLPTCYRVLRTGDSLYG
;
A
#
# COMPACT_ATOMS: atom_id res chain seq x y z
N MET A 1 -25.95 34.16 12.05
CA MET A 1 -25.19 33.06 11.41
C MET A 1 -26.21 32.13 10.77
N PRO A 2 -26.09 31.78 9.48
CA PRO A 2 -26.85 30.67 8.92
C PRO A 2 -26.57 29.41 9.74
N ILE A 3 -27.61 28.71 10.14
CA ILE A 3 -27.49 27.45 10.90
C ILE A 3 -27.16 26.36 9.88
N GLU A 4 -26.09 25.60 10.13
CA GLU A 4 -25.75 24.41 9.33
C GLU A 4 -26.92 23.43 9.43
N PRO A 5 -27.45 22.92 8.29
CA PRO A 5 -28.50 21.91 8.33
C PRO A 5 -28.02 20.69 9.14
N PRO A 6 -28.93 19.97 9.81
CA PRO A 6 -28.57 18.77 10.57
C PRO A 6 -27.88 17.76 9.64
N ARG A 7 -26.79 17.16 10.13
CA ARG A 7 -26.03 16.19 9.33
C ARG A 7 -26.94 15.04 8.88
N PRO A 8 -26.84 14.61 7.61
CA PRO A 8 -27.58 13.45 7.14
C PRO A 8 -27.19 12.20 7.94
N PRO A 9 -28.13 11.26 8.13
CA PRO A 9 -27.86 10.01 8.83
C PRO A 9 -26.82 9.17 8.07
N ARG A 10 -26.06 8.36 8.81
CA ARG A 10 -25.15 7.39 8.20
C ARG A 10 -25.94 6.39 7.37
N THR A 11 -25.49 6.13 6.15
CA THR A 11 -26.06 5.08 5.30
C THR A 11 -25.18 3.82 5.36
N THR A 12 -25.67 2.72 4.79
CA THR A 12 -24.89 1.48 4.60
C THR A 12 -23.92 1.57 3.42
N GLN A 13 -23.91 2.68 2.68
CA GLN A 13 -23.03 2.88 1.54
C GLN A 13 -21.63 3.29 2.01
N GLU A 14 -20.62 3.03 1.19
CA GLU A 14 -19.23 3.39 1.45
C GLU A 14 -18.67 4.15 0.25
N ALA A 15 -17.94 5.23 0.50
CA ALA A 15 -17.08 5.85 -0.50
C ALA A 15 -15.77 5.06 -0.56
N PHE A 16 -15.30 4.68 -1.75
CA PHE A 16 -14.12 3.83 -1.88
C PHE A 16 -13.17 4.25 -3.00
N ALA A 17 -11.90 3.91 -2.82
CA ALA A 17 -10.85 4.02 -3.84
C ALA A 17 -10.11 2.70 -3.92
N ARG A 18 -9.87 2.19 -5.13
CA ARG A 18 -9.21 0.90 -5.37
C ARG A 18 -7.97 1.11 -6.22
N ARG A 19 -6.88 0.43 -5.89
CA ARG A 19 -5.66 0.40 -6.71
C ARG A 19 -5.11 -1.02 -6.77
N PRO A 20 -4.85 -1.56 -7.98
CA PRO A 20 -4.14 -2.82 -8.14
C PRO A 20 -2.63 -2.61 -7.97
N PHE A 21 -1.97 -3.60 -7.39
CA PHE A 21 -0.52 -3.71 -7.20
C PHE A 21 -0.07 -5.06 -7.77
N THR A 22 0.75 -5.01 -8.81
CA THR A 22 1.32 -6.22 -9.43
C THR A 22 2.83 -6.16 -9.33
N PHE A 23 3.41 -7.16 -8.70
CA PHE A 23 4.86 -7.25 -8.54
C PHE A 23 5.49 -7.80 -9.82
N LYS A 24 6.73 -7.36 -10.10
CA LYS A 24 7.52 -7.98 -11.17
C LYS A 24 8.07 -9.32 -10.68
N PRO A 25 8.16 -10.34 -11.53
CA PRO A 25 8.86 -11.58 -11.20
C PRO A 25 10.25 -11.29 -10.64
N ARG A 26 10.65 -12.00 -9.59
CA ARG A 26 12.02 -11.96 -9.10
C ARG A 26 12.90 -12.64 -10.14
N ILE A 27 13.60 -11.86 -10.95
CA ILE A 27 14.66 -12.39 -11.79
C ILE A 27 15.80 -12.73 -10.83
N SER A 28 15.96 -14.01 -10.50
CA SER A 28 17.22 -14.50 -9.97
C SER A 28 18.24 -14.36 -11.08
N THR A 29 18.93 -13.23 -11.17
CA THR A 29 20.22 -13.22 -11.86
C THR A 29 21.17 -14.01 -10.97
N PRO A 30 21.65 -15.20 -11.39
CA PRO A 30 22.88 -15.70 -10.81
C PRO A 30 23.93 -14.62 -11.06
N ALA A 31 24.64 -14.20 -10.02
CA ALA A 31 25.84 -13.37 -10.16
C ALA A 31 26.92 -14.21 -10.86
N ALA A 32 26.77 -14.44 -12.16
CA ALA A 32 27.81 -14.92 -13.03
C ALA A 32 28.35 -13.68 -13.76
N ALA A 33 29.44 -13.14 -13.22
CA ALA A 33 30.39 -12.38 -14.02
C ALA A 33 30.67 -13.15 -15.33
N PRO A 34 30.94 -12.46 -16.46
CA PRO A 34 31.21 -13.13 -17.73
C PRO A 34 32.33 -14.18 -17.55
N PRO A 35 32.17 -15.42 -18.03
CA PRO A 35 33.19 -16.44 -17.84
C PRO A 35 34.40 -16.09 -18.70
N LEU A 36 35.44 -15.58 -18.05
CA LEU A 36 36.79 -15.56 -18.59
C LEU A 36 37.21 -17.01 -18.83
N GLN A 37 37.29 -17.36 -20.11
CA GLN A 37 37.83 -18.61 -20.61
C GLN A 37 39.16 -18.94 -19.91
N LYS A 38 39.17 -19.99 -19.09
CA LYS A 38 40.42 -20.69 -18.77
C LYS A 38 40.28 -22.17 -19.03
N LYS A 39 41.12 -22.58 -19.97
CA LYS A 39 41.28 -23.90 -20.56
C LYS A 39 42.10 -24.78 -19.60
N ARG A 40 41.78 -26.08 -19.64
CA ARG A 40 42.62 -27.28 -19.36
C ARG A 40 42.55 -27.95 -17.96
N SER A 41 41.98 -29.16 -18.02
CA SER A 41 42.42 -30.47 -17.47
C SER A 41 43.01 -30.55 -16.05
N SER A 42 42.44 -31.44 -15.23
CA SER A 42 43.07 -32.75 -15.00
C SER A 42 42.20 -33.64 -14.10
N PHE A 43 42.35 -34.94 -14.35
CA PHE A 43 41.77 -36.08 -13.66
C PHE A 43 42.22 -36.16 -12.19
N PHE A 44 41.52 -37.02 -11.42
CA PHE A 44 41.66 -37.41 -10.01
C PHE A 44 40.77 -36.64 -9.01
N MET A 45 39.56 -37.19 -8.76
CA MET A 45 38.73 -36.85 -7.59
C MET A 45 38.76 -38.02 -6.59
N THR A 46 39.10 -37.69 -5.34
CA THR A 46 39.12 -38.59 -4.19
C THR A 46 37.78 -38.57 -3.44
N ALA A 47 37.47 -39.65 -2.72
CA ALA A 47 36.18 -39.89 -2.04
C ALA A 47 35.74 -38.83 -1.00
N LYS A 48 36.58 -37.84 -0.68
CA LYS A 48 36.30 -36.76 0.28
C LYS A 48 35.53 -35.56 -0.33
N ASP A 49 35.43 -35.50 -1.66
CA ASP A 49 34.68 -34.46 -2.37
C ASP A 49 33.17 -34.75 -2.48
N LYS A 50 32.75 -36.01 -2.26
CA LYS A 50 31.33 -36.42 -2.29
C LYS A 50 30.49 -35.89 -1.12
N GLU A 51 31.11 -35.50 -0.01
CA GLU A 51 30.39 -34.90 1.13
C GLU A 51 30.09 -33.40 0.92
N ARG A 52 30.98 -32.68 0.20
CA ARG A 52 30.78 -31.24 -0.11
C ARG A 52 29.75 -30.98 -1.20
N GLU A 53 29.46 -31.96 -2.05
CA GLU A 53 28.40 -31.84 -3.07
C GLU A 53 26.99 -31.91 -2.45
N ARG A 54 26.80 -32.69 -1.38
CA ARG A 54 25.49 -32.79 -0.68
C ARG A 54 25.11 -31.54 0.10
N GLU A 55 26.08 -30.74 0.54
CA GLU A 55 25.83 -29.47 1.23
C GLU A 55 25.49 -28.36 0.22
N LYS A 56 26.14 -28.35 -0.96
CA LYS A 56 25.78 -27.46 -2.07
C LYS A 56 24.39 -27.75 -2.65
N GLU A 57 23.98 -29.01 -2.74
CA GLU A 57 22.64 -29.38 -3.22
C GLU A 57 21.51 -28.89 -2.28
N LYS A 58 21.75 -28.81 -0.96
CA LYS A 58 20.77 -28.24 -0.01
C LYS A 58 20.66 -26.72 -0.11
N GLU A 59 21.76 -26.03 -0.36
CA GLU A 59 21.79 -24.57 -0.58
C GLU A 59 21.21 -24.19 -1.96
N GLU A 60 21.46 -25.00 -2.98
CA GLU A 60 20.88 -24.84 -4.32
C GLU A 60 19.38 -25.18 -4.34
N ALA A 61 18.89 -26.15 -3.56
CA ALA A 61 17.46 -26.42 -3.43
C ALA A 61 16.69 -25.28 -2.73
N SER A 62 17.31 -24.66 -1.71
CA SER A 62 16.81 -23.44 -1.06
C SER A 62 16.72 -22.25 -2.04
N ASN A 63 17.74 -22.08 -2.89
CA ASN A 63 17.77 -21.02 -3.90
C ASN A 63 16.87 -21.30 -5.12
N LYS A 64 16.59 -22.56 -5.44
CA LYS A 64 15.68 -22.96 -6.53
C LYS A 64 14.21 -22.73 -6.17
N ALA A 65 13.85 -22.83 -4.89
CA ALA A 65 12.50 -22.51 -4.41
C ALA A 65 12.13 -21.02 -4.56
N PHE A 66 13.12 -20.11 -4.62
CA PHE A 66 12.90 -18.69 -4.87
C PHE A 66 12.81 -18.31 -6.36
N ALA A 67 13.14 -19.24 -7.28
CA ALA A 67 13.33 -18.93 -8.70
C ALA A 67 12.06 -19.08 -9.57
N GLU A 68 10.98 -19.69 -9.06
CA GLU A 68 9.78 -20.02 -9.86
C GLU A 68 8.45 -19.65 -9.18
N ALA A 69 8.48 -18.73 -8.22
CA ALA A 69 7.25 -18.27 -7.59
C ALA A 69 6.52 -17.25 -8.47
N ALA A 70 5.26 -17.54 -8.83
CA ALA A 70 4.42 -16.61 -9.57
C ALA A 70 4.29 -15.27 -8.81
N PRO A 71 4.51 -14.11 -9.47
CA PRO A 71 4.50 -12.83 -8.79
C PRO A 71 3.12 -12.55 -8.20
N PRO A 72 3.05 -12.12 -6.92
CA PRO A 72 1.77 -11.78 -6.32
C PRO A 72 1.16 -10.54 -6.99
N SER A 73 -0.18 -10.49 -6.99
CA SER A 73 -0.94 -9.31 -7.38
C SER A 73 -2.12 -9.13 -6.43
N ILE A 74 -2.26 -7.92 -5.89
CA ILE A 74 -3.26 -7.58 -4.87
C ILE A 74 -3.90 -6.24 -5.24
N GLU A 75 -5.20 -6.13 -5.05
CA GLU A 75 -5.90 -4.85 -5.06
C GLU A 75 -6.08 -4.34 -3.64
N LEU A 76 -5.68 -3.10 -3.38
CA LEU A 76 -5.94 -2.43 -2.12
C LEU A 76 -7.09 -1.45 -2.30
N SER A 77 -8.09 -1.56 -1.42
CA SER A 77 -9.26 -0.69 -1.37
C SER A 77 -9.28 0.11 -0.08
N ALA A 78 -9.34 1.43 -0.18
CA ALA A 78 -9.59 2.35 0.93
C ALA A 78 -11.07 2.71 0.96
N ARG A 79 -11.75 2.56 2.11
CA ARG A 79 -13.18 2.81 2.26
C ARG A 79 -13.46 3.77 3.42
N LEU A 80 -14.38 4.70 3.19
CA LEU A 80 -14.96 5.62 4.17
C LEU A 80 -16.47 5.39 4.23
N PRO A 81 -17.12 5.54 5.41
CA PRO A 81 -18.57 5.55 5.51
C PRO A 81 -19.19 6.61 4.61
N HIS A 82 -20.39 6.36 4.07
CA HIS A 82 -21.15 7.36 3.36
C HIS A 82 -22.16 8.06 4.29
N PRO A 83 -22.27 9.40 4.24
CA PRO A 83 -21.38 10.31 3.50
C PRO A 83 -19.96 10.37 4.12
N PRO A 84 -18.92 10.67 3.31
CA PRO A 84 -17.51 10.64 3.74
C PRO A 84 -17.13 11.84 4.64
N ILE A 85 -17.82 12.00 5.76
CA ILE A 85 -17.63 13.10 6.70
C ILE A 85 -16.50 12.77 7.68
N LEU A 86 -15.49 13.65 7.71
CA LEU A 86 -14.44 13.65 8.74
C LEU A 86 -14.77 14.72 9.79
N THR A 87 -14.58 14.38 11.07
CA THR A 87 -14.81 15.32 12.17
C THR A 87 -13.50 15.59 12.89
N CYS A 88 -13.18 16.87 13.11
CA CYS A 88 -12.00 17.26 13.88
C CYS A 88 -12.05 16.65 15.29
N ASN A 89 -10.89 16.30 15.83
CA ASN A 89 -10.75 15.61 17.12
C ASN A 89 -11.42 14.23 17.20
N GLN A 90 -11.84 13.66 16.07
CA GLN A 90 -12.33 12.29 15.98
C GLN A 90 -11.36 11.44 15.15
N PRO A 91 -11.25 10.13 15.42
CA PRO A 91 -10.47 9.22 14.58
C PRO A 91 -10.97 9.21 13.14
N VAL A 92 -10.05 8.99 12.19
CA VAL A 92 -10.39 8.83 10.78
C VAL A 92 -11.11 7.49 10.59
N PRO A 93 -12.38 7.47 10.12
CA PRO A 93 -13.16 6.24 9.94
C PRO A 93 -12.76 5.52 8.64
N LEU A 94 -11.47 5.23 8.47
CA LEU A 94 -10.90 4.60 7.29
C LEU A 94 -10.78 3.09 7.49
N ARG A 95 -11.21 2.32 6.49
CA ARG A 95 -11.00 0.87 6.40
C ARG A 95 -10.19 0.52 5.17
N LEU A 96 -9.17 -0.32 5.34
CA LEU A 96 -8.34 -0.84 4.26
C LEU A 96 -8.65 -2.32 4.02
N ILE A 97 -8.82 -2.71 2.76
CA ILE A 97 -9.12 -4.09 2.35
C ILE A 97 -8.19 -4.50 1.23
N ALA A 98 -7.52 -5.64 1.41
CA ALA A 98 -6.69 -6.26 0.39
C ALA A 98 -7.47 -7.39 -0.29
N LYS A 99 -7.44 -7.44 -1.62
CA LYS A 99 -8.06 -8.49 -2.43
C LYS A 99 -7.01 -9.21 -3.28
N LYS A 100 -6.95 -10.54 -3.20
CA LYS A 100 -6.04 -11.35 -4.03
C LYS A 100 -6.49 -11.32 -5.50
N LEU A 101 -5.59 -11.01 -6.43
CA LEU A 101 -5.90 -10.93 -7.87
C LEU A 101 -5.33 -12.09 -8.70
N VAL A 102 -4.27 -12.74 -8.22
CA VAL A 102 -3.54 -13.80 -8.93
C VAL A 102 -3.38 -15.00 -7.99
N PRO A 103 -3.43 -16.25 -8.49
CA PRO A 103 -3.19 -17.45 -7.69
C PRO A 103 -1.70 -17.61 -7.38
N SER A 104 -1.18 -16.75 -6.51
CA SER A 104 0.18 -16.83 -5.96
C SER A 104 0.12 -17.24 -4.50
N ASN A 105 1.06 -18.07 -4.07
CA ASN A 105 1.21 -18.52 -2.68
C ASN A 105 2.08 -17.55 -1.85
N GLU A 106 2.49 -16.43 -2.46
CA GLU A 106 3.42 -15.49 -1.89
C GLU A 106 2.73 -14.42 -1.04
N GLN A 107 3.37 -14.08 0.08
CA GLN A 107 2.85 -13.07 0.99
C GLN A 107 3.28 -11.66 0.59
N VAL A 108 2.35 -10.72 0.72
CA VAL A 108 2.60 -9.28 0.57
C VAL A 108 2.39 -8.59 1.91
N TYR A 109 3.27 -7.65 2.21
CA TYR A 109 3.26 -6.89 3.45
C TYR A 109 3.06 -5.41 3.16
N LEU A 110 2.30 -4.75 4.03
CA LEU A 110 2.26 -3.30 4.14
C LEU A 110 3.54 -2.83 4.86
N THR A 111 4.34 -2.02 4.18
CA THR A 111 5.65 -1.53 4.68
C THR A 111 5.64 -0.05 5.04
N SER A 112 4.77 0.74 4.42
CA SER A 112 4.57 2.14 4.77
C SER A 112 3.14 2.58 4.49
N LEU A 113 2.65 3.48 5.33
CA LEU A 113 1.34 4.09 5.21
C LEU A 113 1.44 5.57 5.57
N GLN A 114 1.03 6.41 4.64
CA GLN A 114 0.86 7.83 4.84
C GLN A 114 -0.57 8.22 4.50
N ILE A 115 -1.24 8.91 5.41
CA ILE A 115 -2.61 9.41 5.24
C ILE A 115 -2.53 10.93 5.31
N GLU A 116 -2.95 11.59 4.24
CA GLU A 116 -3.00 13.05 4.12
C GLU A 116 -4.43 13.51 3.85
N LEU A 117 -4.83 14.59 4.51
CA LEU A 117 -5.99 15.35 4.08
C LEU A 117 -5.50 16.45 3.13
N VAL A 118 -6.05 16.50 1.93
CA VAL A 118 -5.73 17.51 0.92
C VAL A 118 -6.94 18.40 0.75
N GLY A 119 -6.84 19.63 1.25
CA GLY A 119 -7.86 20.65 1.06
C GLY A 119 -7.59 21.46 -0.20
N THR A 120 -8.63 21.80 -0.95
CA THR A 120 -8.56 22.72 -2.08
C THR A 120 -9.51 23.87 -1.83
N MET A 121 -8.97 25.08 -1.72
CA MET A 121 -9.75 26.31 -1.76
C MET A 121 -9.80 26.82 -3.20
N THR A 122 -11.01 26.93 -3.76
CA THR A 122 -11.25 27.51 -5.09
C THR A 122 -11.90 28.87 -4.93
N LEU A 123 -11.21 29.93 -5.37
CA LEU A 123 -11.70 31.29 -5.41
C LEU A 123 -12.05 31.66 -6.85
N ARG A 124 -13.27 32.18 -7.05
CA ARG A 124 -13.78 32.65 -8.34
C ARG A 124 -14.19 34.11 -8.22
N ALA A 125 -13.52 35.02 -8.91
CA ALA A 125 -13.86 36.43 -8.92
C ALA A 125 -13.67 36.99 -10.33
N HIS A 126 -14.76 37.37 -11.00
CA HIS A 126 -14.74 37.75 -12.42
C HIS A 126 -14.02 36.67 -13.27
N ASP A 127 -12.95 37.04 -13.98
CA ASP A 127 -12.15 36.12 -14.79
C ASP A 127 -11.03 35.40 -13.99
N LEU A 128 -10.90 35.69 -12.69
CA LEU A 128 -9.92 35.05 -11.82
C LEU A 128 -10.49 33.74 -11.26
N ASN A 129 -9.86 32.62 -11.60
CA ASN A 129 -10.10 31.33 -10.98
C ASN A 129 -8.79 30.84 -10.34
N TYR A 130 -8.70 30.99 -9.01
CA TYR A 130 -7.51 30.61 -8.25
C TYR A 130 -7.80 29.37 -7.41
N LYS A 131 -6.89 28.39 -7.45
CA LYS A 131 -6.93 27.20 -6.60
C LYS A 131 -5.75 27.20 -5.64
N HIS A 132 -6.04 27.17 -4.35
CA HIS A 132 -5.05 27.07 -3.29
C HIS A 132 -5.14 25.71 -2.60
N PRO A 133 -4.18 24.80 -2.84
CA PRO A 133 -4.13 23.53 -2.14
C PRO A 133 -3.50 23.69 -0.75
N SER A 134 -3.98 22.92 0.22
CA SER A 134 -3.43 22.81 1.57
C SER A 134 -3.35 21.32 1.94
N ARG A 135 -2.33 20.92 2.68
CA ARG A 135 -2.14 19.51 3.08
C ARG A 135 -1.94 19.39 4.58
N TRP A 136 -2.57 18.38 5.16
CA TRP A 136 -2.39 17.98 6.55
C TRP A 136 -2.01 16.51 6.59
N THR A 137 -0.81 16.20 7.10
CA THR A 137 -0.40 14.82 7.35
C THR A 137 -1.10 14.33 8.62
N ILE A 138 -1.99 13.34 8.47
CA ILE A 138 -2.70 12.73 9.59
C ILE A 138 -1.84 11.60 10.16
N VAL A 139 -1.39 10.69 9.29
CA VAL A 139 -0.54 9.56 9.66
C VAL A 139 0.65 9.51 8.70
N HIS A 140 1.84 9.23 9.23
CA HIS A 140 3.01 8.89 8.44
C HIS A 140 3.81 7.82 9.18
N GLN A 141 3.76 6.59 8.69
CA GLN A 141 4.32 5.42 9.34
C GLN A 141 5.10 4.59 8.31
N VAL A 142 6.31 4.19 8.70
CA VAL A 142 7.28 3.46 7.86
C VAL A 142 7.77 2.23 8.63
N ASN A 143 8.45 1.32 7.92
CA ASN A 143 8.96 0.07 8.49
C ASN A 143 7.85 -0.80 9.11
N LEU A 144 6.65 -0.73 8.55
CA LEU A 144 5.55 -1.64 8.90
C LEU A 144 5.88 -3.05 8.41
N ASN A 145 5.29 -4.04 9.09
CA ASN A 145 5.42 -5.46 8.75
C ASN A 145 4.04 -6.13 8.88
N THR A 146 3.01 -5.50 8.32
CA THR A 146 1.63 -5.97 8.45
C THR A 146 1.29 -6.85 7.25
N PRO A 147 1.00 -8.15 7.43
CA PRO A 147 0.58 -9.02 6.34
C PRO A 147 -0.77 -8.58 5.77
N LEU A 148 -0.89 -8.52 4.44
CA LEU A 148 -2.15 -8.13 3.78
C LEU A 148 -3.17 -9.27 3.67
N LEU A 149 -2.69 -10.47 3.35
CA LEU A 149 -3.50 -11.69 3.26
C LEU A 149 -3.30 -12.53 4.54
N GLN A 150 -4.32 -13.30 4.93
CA GLN A 150 -4.24 -14.17 6.10
C GLN A 150 -3.45 -15.43 5.79
N ASN A 151 -3.76 -16.11 4.69
CA ASN A 151 -3.06 -17.31 4.28
C ASN A 151 -2.95 -17.40 2.75
N PRO A 152 -1.88 -16.86 2.14
CA PRO A 152 -1.79 -16.71 0.69
C PRO A 152 -1.74 -18.07 -0.04
N ALA A 153 -1.33 -19.15 0.63
CA ALA A 153 -1.26 -20.48 0.03
C ALA A 153 -2.61 -21.19 -0.06
N THR A 154 -3.55 -20.86 0.83
CA THR A 154 -4.90 -21.47 0.87
C THR A 154 -5.97 -20.53 0.31
N ASP A 155 -5.77 -19.22 0.42
CA ASP A 155 -6.74 -18.21 -0.03
C ASP A 155 -6.94 -18.29 -1.55
N GLU A 156 -8.19 -18.43 -1.98
CA GLU A 156 -8.56 -18.39 -3.39
C GLU A 156 -8.40 -16.98 -3.99
N VAL A 157 -8.34 -16.92 -5.33
CA VAL A 157 -8.34 -15.63 -6.02
C VAL A 157 -9.65 -14.90 -5.76
N GLY A 158 -9.57 -13.63 -5.41
CA GLY A 158 -10.71 -12.79 -5.11
C GLY A 158 -11.08 -12.71 -3.62
N VAL A 159 -10.45 -13.51 -2.76
CA VAL A 159 -10.61 -13.40 -1.30
C VAL A 159 -10.20 -11.99 -0.84
N GLU A 160 -11.06 -11.39 -0.01
CA GLU A 160 -10.84 -10.09 0.62
C GLU A 160 -10.40 -10.28 2.07
N SER A 161 -9.37 -9.56 2.49
CA SER A 161 -8.86 -9.51 3.86
C SER A 161 -8.82 -8.07 4.36
N VAL A 162 -9.28 -7.86 5.60
CA VAL A 162 -9.26 -6.55 6.24
C VAL A 162 -7.86 -6.29 6.81
N VAL A 163 -7.27 -5.17 6.44
CA VAL A 163 -5.96 -4.76 6.97
C VAL A 163 -6.15 -4.17 8.37
N PRO A 164 -5.37 -4.61 9.38
CA PRO A 164 -5.43 -4.04 10.72
C PRO A 164 -5.19 -2.53 10.73
N ASP A 165 -6.00 -1.81 11.48
CA ASP A 165 -6.08 -0.35 11.56
C ASP A 165 -5.32 0.24 12.76
N ASP A 166 -4.49 -0.53 13.46
CA ASP A 166 -3.68 -0.11 14.62
C ASP A 166 -2.92 1.20 14.42
N VAL A 167 -2.50 1.42 13.19
CA VAL A 167 -1.63 2.52 12.80
C VAL A 167 -2.40 3.85 12.67
N TRP A 168 -3.73 3.83 12.50
CA TRP A 168 -4.55 5.04 12.33
C TRP A 168 -5.83 5.09 13.20
N ARG A 169 -6.26 3.99 13.82
CA ARG A 169 -7.51 3.91 14.61
C ARG A 169 -7.60 4.91 15.77
N HIS A 170 -6.45 5.38 16.27
CA HIS A 170 -6.36 6.33 17.38
C HIS A 170 -5.91 7.73 16.97
N VAL A 171 -5.68 7.97 15.68
CA VAL A 171 -5.17 9.25 15.19
C VAL A 171 -6.33 10.15 14.82
N SER A 172 -6.47 11.25 15.53
CA SER A 172 -7.52 12.24 15.31
C SER A 172 -7.11 13.29 14.29
N LEU A 173 -8.08 13.78 13.52
CA LEU A 173 -7.87 14.93 12.65
C LEU A 173 -7.58 16.21 13.48
N PRO A 174 -6.58 17.03 13.11
CA PRO A 174 -6.26 18.26 13.84
C PRO A 174 -7.45 19.24 13.90
N ASN A 175 -7.59 19.94 15.03
CA ASN A 175 -8.61 20.97 15.21
C ASN A 175 -8.39 22.25 14.38
N THR A 176 -7.25 22.36 13.70
CA THR A 176 -6.91 23.48 12.80
C THR A 176 -7.47 23.31 11.39
N VAL A 177 -8.03 22.13 11.09
CA VAL A 177 -8.69 21.89 9.80
C VAL A 177 -10.05 22.59 9.82
N ALA A 178 -10.19 23.57 8.94
CA ALA A 178 -11.47 24.25 8.74
C ALA A 178 -12.49 23.33 8.05
N PRO A 179 -13.80 23.55 8.24
CA PRO A 179 -14.83 22.76 7.56
C PRO A 179 -14.83 23.04 6.04
N SER A 180 -15.40 22.09 5.31
CA SER A 180 -15.84 22.31 3.92
C SER A 180 -16.91 23.40 3.89
N PHE A 181 -16.94 24.19 2.82
CA PHE A 181 -18.03 25.13 2.58
C PHE A 181 -18.09 25.50 1.10
N ALA A 182 -19.24 26.00 0.65
CA ALA A 182 -19.40 26.57 -0.67
C ALA A 182 -20.20 27.88 -0.58
N THR A 183 -19.66 28.92 -1.20
CA THR A 183 -20.33 30.20 -1.45
C THR A 183 -20.28 30.50 -2.96
N CYS A 184 -20.87 31.60 -3.41
CA CYS A 184 -20.90 31.93 -4.85
C CYS A 184 -19.50 32.11 -5.47
N ASN A 185 -18.53 32.56 -4.68
CA ASN A 185 -17.19 32.95 -5.14
C ASN A 185 -16.04 32.22 -4.42
N LEU A 186 -16.33 31.41 -3.39
CA LEU A 186 -15.32 30.68 -2.62
C LEU A 186 -15.83 29.31 -2.20
N GLN A 187 -15.06 28.27 -2.49
CA GLN A 187 -15.38 26.89 -2.15
C GLN A 187 -14.17 26.19 -1.54
N ARG A 188 -14.38 25.45 -0.45
CA ARG A 188 -13.36 24.60 0.17
C ARG A 188 -13.83 23.15 0.15
N THR A 189 -13.06 22.29 -0.52
CA THR A 189 -13.27 20.85 -0.57
C THR A 189 -12.07 20.09 -0.02
N TYR A 190 -12.28 18.84 0.35
CA TYR A 190 -11.22 17.97 0.86
C TYR A 190 -11.24 16.60 0.20
N GLU A 191 -10.05 16.06 -0.02
CA GLU A 191 -9.80 14.68 -0.45
C GLU A 191 -8.91 14.00 0.59
N LEU A 192 -9.20 12.74 0.91
CA LEU A 192 -8.30 11.92 1.72
C LEU A 192 -7.37 11.16 0.77
N GLU A 193 -6.07 11.45 0.84
CA GLU A 193 -5.02 10.83 0.05
C GLU A 193 -4.23 9.83 0.90
N LEU A 194 -4.09 8.60 0.42
CA LEU A 194 -3.27 7.58 1.07
C LEU A 194 -2.10 7.22 0.16
N LYS A 195 -0.88 7.26 0.68
CA LYS A 195 0.32 6.75 0.02
C LYS A 195 0.71 5.46 0.73
N VAL A 196 0.70 4.37 -0.02
CA VAL A 196 0.89 3.02 0.52
C VAL A 196 2.10 2.38 -0.14
N GLY A 197 3.02 1.87 0.67
CA GLY A 197 4.13 1.03 0.23
C GLY A 197 3.88 -0.43 0.59
N LEU A 198 4.03 -1.30 -0.40
CA LEU A 198 3.88 -2.75 -0.25
C LEU A 198 5.18 -3.46 -0.65
N SER A 199 5.49 -4.58 0.00
CA SER A 199 6.61 -5.47 -0.37
C SER A 199 6.15 -6.89 -0.66
N TRP A 200 6.78 -7.53 -1.64
CA TRP A 200 6.72 -8.97 -1.81
C TRP A 200 7.70 -9.64 -0.82
N GLY A 201 7.15 -10.40 0.14
CA GLY A 201 7.91 -11.02 1.22
C GLY A 201 8.08 -10.10 2.44
N ALA A 202 8.46 -10.72 3.56
CA ALA A 202 8.59 -10.02 4.85
C ALA A 202 9.74 -9.00 4.78
N PRO A 203 9.49 -7.71 5.08
CA PRO A 203 10.53 -6.69 5.11
C PRO A 203 11.64 -7.06 6.09
N THR A 204 12.87 -7.15 5.57
CA THR A 204 14.06 -7.40 6.41
C THR A 204 14.51 -6.09 7.04
N ARG A 205 14.90 -6.12 8.33
CA ARG A 205 15.42 -4.93 9.03
C ARG A 205 16.76 -4.44 8.47
N SER A 206 17.44 -5.26 7.68
CA SER A 206 18.79 -5.03 7.15
C SER A 206 18.84 -4.44 5.73
N GLY A 207 17.74 -3.87 5.22
CA GLY A 207 17.76 -3.07 3.98
C GLY A 207 17.96 -3.89 2.69
N GLY A 208 17.67 -5.19 2.70
CA GLY A 208 17.62 -5.97 1.46
C GLY A 208 16.58 -5.40 0.50
N LEU A 209 16.93 -5.24 -0.79
CA LEU A 209 16.02 -4.76 -1.84
C LEU A 209 14.93 -5.80 -2.13
N LEU A 210 13.86 -5.79 -1.33
CA LEU A 210 12.62 -6.45 -1.72
C LEU A 210 11.93 -5.64 -2.82
N PRO A 211 11.23 -6.29 -3.76
CA PRO A 211 10.38 -5.58 -4.70
C PRO A 211 9.33 -4.78 -3.93
N THR A 212 9.43 -3.44 -3.96
CA THR A 212 8.44 -2.53 -3.36
C THR A 212 7.61 -1.83 -4.42
N CYS A 213 6.31 -1.66 -4.16
CA CYS A 213 5.44 -0.85 -5.00
C CYS A 213 4.77 0.23 -4.15
N TYR A 214 4.77 1.47 -4.66
CA TYR A 214 4.14 2.62 -4.02
C TYR A 214 3.00 3.12 -4.90
N ARG A 215 1.82 3.33 -4.31
CA ARG A 215 0.69 3.97 -5.02
C ARG A 215 -0.11 4.91 -4.13
N VAL A 216 -0.79 5.82 -4.82
CA VAL A 216 -1.69 6.80 -4.22
C VAL A 216 -3.15 6.37 -4.41
N LEU A 217 -3.89 6.30 -3.31
CA LEU A 217 -5.33 6.13 -3.25
C LEU A 217 -5.95 7.48 -2.86
N ARG A 218 -7.06 7.87 -3.49
CA ARG A 218 -7.79 9.09 -3.13
C ARG A 218 -9.25 8.78 -2.95
N THR A 219 -9.79 9.08 -1.77
CA THR A 219 -11.22 8.94 -1.46
C THR A 219 -11.80 10.32 -1.15
N GLY A 220 -12.89 10.67 -1.82
CA GLY A 220 -13.64 11.90 -1.60
C GLY A 220 -13.96 12.62 -2.91
N ASP A 221 -15.24 12.78 -3.20
CA ASP A 221 -15.76 13.78 -4.13
C ASP A 221 -16.66 14.71 -3.32
N SER A 222 -16.44 16.02 -3.50
CA SER A 222 -17.22 17.15 -2.97
C SER A 222 -18.03 16.87 -1.69
N LEU A 223 -17.42 17.14 -0.53
CA LEU A 223 -18.09 17.21 0.76
C LEU A 223 -19.13 18.35 0.72
N TYR A 224 -20.37 18.03 0.35
CA TYR A 224 -21.51 18.88 0.62
C TYR A 224 -21.93 18.67 2.08
N GLY A 225 -21.70 19.71 2.88
CA GLY A 225 -22.36 20.01 4.14
C GLY A 225 -22.62 21.51 4.13
#